data_AF-A0A2W2D1I5-F1
#
_entry.id   AF-A0A2W2D1I5-F1
#
_cell.length_a   1.000
_cell.length_b   1.000
_cell.length_c   1.000
_cell.angle_alpha   90.00
_cell.angle_beta   90.00
_cell.angle_gamma   90.00
#
_symmetry.space_group_name_H-M   'P 1'
#
loop_
_entity.id
_entity.type
_entity.pdbx_description
1 polymer ?
#
loop_
_entity_poly.entity_id
_entity_poly.type
_entity_poly.pdbx_seq_one_letter_code
_entity_poly.pdbx_strand_id
1 'polypeptide(L)'
;MPGGELLTSPYTPDFLLAGESLDLDDDLPQLAVEALDRVLGDDSEWRSLWGVAEVSEFPQINKLRAVLSGPPELPGQIALI
;
A
#
# COMPACT_ATOMS: atom_id res chain seq x y z
N MET A 1 -2.00 -15.66 -3.15
CA MET A 1 -0.98 -16.27 -4.04
C MET A 1 -0.60 -17.62 -3.44
N PRO A 2 -0.58 -18.72 -4.20
CA PRO A 2 -0.09 -20.00 -3.68
C PRO A 2 1.39 -19.86 -3.30
N GLY A 3 1.75 -20.19 -2.04
CA GLY A 3 3.13 -20.16 -1.54
C GLY A 3 3.48 -19.05 -0.54
N GLY A 4 2.51 -18.25 -0.06
CA GLY A 4 2.76 -17.29 1.03
C GLY A 4 2.94 -17.98 2.39
N GLU A 5 3.61 -17.29 3.32
CA GLU A 5 3.74 -17.75 4.71
C GLU A 5 2.37 -17.79 5.39
N LEU A 6 2.12 -18.84 6.19
CA LEU A 6 0.87 -18.97 6.92
C LEU A 6 0.76 -17.86 7.96
N LEU A 7 -0.34 -17.11 7.90
CA LEU A 7 -0.66 -16.10 8.89
C LEU A 7 -1.12 -16.80 10.18
N THR A 8 -0.40 -16.55 11.27
CA THR A 8 -0.63 -17.20 12.59
C THR A 8 -0.83 -16.20 13.73
N SER A 9 -0.88 -14.90 13.41
CA SER A 9 -1.01 -13.86 14.43
C SER A 9 -2.41 -13.90 15.05
N PRO A 10 -2.53 -13.70 16.38
CA PRO A 10 -3.84 -13.56 17.03
C PRO A 10 -4.60 -12.30 16.58
N TYR A 11 -3.93 -11.37 15.89
CA TYR A 11 -4.52 -10.17 15.32
C TYR A 11 -4.82 -10.31 13.82
N THR A 12 -4.61 -11.50 13.25
CA THR A 12 -5.00 -11.76 11.86
C THR A 12 -6.53 -11.81 11.76
N PRO A 13 -7.14 -11.07 10.83
CA PRO A 13 -8.57 -11.18 10.57
C PRO A 13 -9.00 -12.62 10.25
N ASP A 14 -10.15 -13.05 10.79
CA ASP A 14 -10.62 -14.44 10.69
C ASP A 14 -10.72 -14.95 9.25
N PHE A 15 -11.13 -14.10 8.30
CA PHE A 15 -11.26 -14.47 6.89
C PHE A 15 -9.90 -14.90 6.29
N LEU A 16 -8.80 -14.26 6.70
CA LEU A 16 -7.45 -14.65 6.25
C LEU A 16 -7.00 -15.97 6.88
N LEU A 17 -7.40 -16.25 8.13
CA LEU A 17 -7.13 -17.54 8.80
C LEU A 17 -7.92 -18.68 8.16
N ALA A 18 -9.14 -18.41 7.71
CA ALA A 18 -10.01 -19.35 7.01
C ALA A 18 -9.59 -19.58 5.53
N GLY A 19 -8.59 -18.84 5.03
CA GLY A 19 -8.15 -18.92 3.64
C GLY A 19 -9.12 -18.24 2.65
N GLU A 20 -10.01 -17.38 3.15
CA GLU A 20 -10.93 -16.60 2.34
C GLU A 20 -10.23 -15.41 1.70
N SER A 21 -10.76 -14.95 0.56
CA SER A 21 -10.30 -13.74 -0.11
C SER A 21 -11.31 -12.61 0.09
N LEU A 22 -10.78 -11.41 0.30
CA LEU A 22 -11.59 -10.20 0.27
C LEU A 22 -11.59 -9.65 -1.17
N ASP A 23 -12.79 -9.43 -1.69
CA ASP A 23 -12.97 -8.70 -2.94
C ASP A 23 -12.82 -7.19 -2.65
N LEU A 24 -11.92 -6.53 -3.39
CA LEU A 24 -11.57 -5.13 -3.19
C LEU A 24 -11.78 -4.40 -4.50
N ASP A 25 -12.35 -3.19 -4.43
CA ASP A 25 -12.58 -2.37 -5.61
C ASP A 25 -11.25 -1.99 -6.31
N ASP A 26 -11.27 -1.94 -7.64
CA ASP A 26 -10.09 -1.64 -8.48
C ASP A 26 -9.51 -0.24 -8.24
N ASP A 27 -10.28 0.69 -7.65
CA ASP A 27 -9.85 2.05 -7.31
C ASP A 27 -9.17 2.14 -5.93
N LEU A 28 -9.30 1.11 -5.09
CA LEU A 28 -8.74 1.08 -3.75
C LEU A 28 -7.21 1.27 -3.71
N PRO A 29 -6.40 0.71 -4.65
CA PRO A 29 -4.97 0.98 -4.70
C PRO A 29 -4.67 2.47 -4.87
N GLN A 30 -5.41 3.16 -5.74
CA GLN A 30 -5.25 4.60 -5.94
C GLN A 30 -5.64 5.38 -4.68
N LEU A 31 -6.79 5.05 -4.08
CA LEU A 31 -7.23 5.67 -2.82
C LEU A 31 -6.20 5.49 -1.70
N ALA A 32 -5.56 4.33 -1.63
CA ALA A 32 -4.49 4.05 -0.67
C ALA A 32 -3.25 4.93 -0.92
N VAL A 33 -2.85 5.13 -2.18
CA VAL A 33 -1.74 6.05 -2.53
C VAL A 33 -2.06 7.48 -2.09
N GLU A 34 -3.26 7.97 -2.38
CA GLU A 34 -3.71 9.31 -1.99
C GLU A 34 -3.73 9.50 -0.47
N ALA A 35 -4.18 8.48 0.27
CA ALA A 35 -4.15 8.50 1.73
C ALA A 35 -2.72 8.54 2.28
N LEU A 36 -1.79 7.77 1.70
CA LEU A 36 -0.37 7.79 2.09
C LEU A 36 0.26 9.16 1.79
N ASP A 37 -0.07 9.78 0.66
CA ASP A 37 0.38 11.13 0.32
C ASP A 37 -0.15 12.18 1.30
N ARG A 38 -1.42 12.09 1.70
CA ARG A 38 -2.00 12.97 2.72
C ARG A 38 -1.28 12.82 4.06
N VAL A 39 -0.95 11.59 4.46
CA VAL A 39 -0.26 11.30 5.72
C VAL A 39 1.16 11.85 5.71
N LEU A 40 1.88 11.76 4.60
CA LEU A 40 3.26 12.26 4.46
C LEU A 40 3.38 13.77 4.15
N GLY A 41 2.30 14.37 3.66
CA GLY A 41 2.32 15.72 3.11
C GLY A 41 2.60 16.85 4.11
N ASP A 42 3.01 17.99 3.53
CA ASP A 42 2.80 19.38 3.98
C ASP A 42 2.17 19.54 5.38
N ASP A 43 0.86 19.31 5.31
CA ASP A 43 -0.16 19.72 6.26
C ASP A 43 -0.64 18.56 7.15
N SER A 44 0.15 17.48 7.23
CA SER A 44 -0.18 16.34 8.07
C SER A 44 -0.06 16.68 9.56
N GLU A 45 -1.12 16.46 10.32
CA GLU A 45 -1.11 16.56 11.78
C GLU A 45 -0.02 15.70 12.43
N TRP A 46 0.40 14.63 11.74
CA TRP A 46 1.40 13.67 12.23
C TRP A 46 2.83 14.17 12.05
N ARG A 47 3.03 15.13 11.15
CA ARG A 47 4.36 15.66 10.84
C ARG A 47 5.06 16.26 12.05
N SER A 48 4.32 16.99 12.89
CA SER A 48 4.88 17.56 14.12
C SER A 48 5.41 16.45 15.04
N LEU A 49 4.67 15.34 15.14
CA LEU A 49 5.07 14.20 15.97
C LEU A 49 6.32 13.48 15.41
N TRP A 50 6.45 13.36 14.09
CA TRP A 50 7.64 12.77 13.47
C TRP A 50 8.87 13.68 13.54
N GLY A 51 8.68 14.99 13.41
CA GLY A 51 9.75 15.98 13.57
C GLY A 51 10.37 15.92 14.97
N VAL A 52 9.56 15.69 16.02
CA VAL A 52 10.05 15.45 17.39
C VAL A 52 10.91 14.19 17.47
N ALA A 53 10.63 13.18 16.65
CA ALA A 53 11.39 11.94 16.57
C ALA A 53 12.59 12.02 15.59
N GLU A 54 12.84 13.18 14.98
CA GLU A 54 13.87 13.39 13.94
C GLU A 54 13.74 12.45 12.73
N VAL A 55 12.51 12.00 12.43
CA VAL A 55 12.23 11.12 11.29
C VAL A 55 11.66 11.95 10.13
N SER A 56 12.34 11.94 9.00
CA SER A 56 11.92 12.61 7.76
C SER A 56 11.70 11.66 6.58
N GLU A 57 12.10 10.39 6.70
CA GLU A 57 12.01 9.41 5.62
C GLU A 57 11.27 8.14 6.06
N PHE A 58 10.45 7.61 5.15
CA PHE A 58 9.62 6.43 5.37
C PHE A 58 9.81 5.42 4.22
N PRO A 59 10.96 4.74 4.13
CA PRO A 59 11.29 3.90 2.97
C PRO A 59 10.29 2.75 2.76
N GLN A 60 9.69 2.23 3.83
CA GLN A 60 8.64 1.22 3.75
C GLN A 60 7.35 1.77 3.13
N ILE A 61 6.99 3.03 3.42
CA ILE A 61 5.84 3.69 2.79
C ILE A 61 6.13 3.94 1.31
N ASN A 62 7.35 4.36 0.96
CA ASN A 62 7.75 4.53 -0.45
C ASN A 62 7.65 3.20 -1.22
N LYS A 63 8.10 2.10 -0.61
CA LYS A 63 7.95 0.76 -1.20
C LYS A 63 6.49 0.37 -1.37
N LEU A 64 5.64 0.63 -0.37
CA LEU A 64 4.22 0.32 -0.42
C LEU A 64 3.51 1.13 -1.52
N ARG A 65 3.80 2.43 -1.62
CA ARG A 65 3.28 3.30 -2.71
C ARG A 65 3.63 2.74 -4.08
N ALA A 66 4.88 2.34 -4.30
CA ALA A 66 5.32 1.76 -5.57
C ALA A 66 4.56 0.48 -5.95
N VAL A 67 4.17 -0.35 -4.97
CA VAL A 67 3.35 -1.55 -5.23
C VAL A 67 1.91 -1.16 -5.58
N LEU A 68 1.33 -0.20 -4.84
CA LEU A 68 -0.05 0.24 -5.01
C LEU A 68 -0.28 1.02 -6.31
N SER A 69 0.72 1.76 -6.78
CA SER A 69 0.67 2.47 -8.06
C SER A 69 0.78 1.54 -9.29
N GLY A 70 0.99 0.24 -9.08
CA GLY A 70 1.17 -0.73 -10.16
C GLY A 70 2.54 -0.60 -10.86
N PRO A 71 2.85 -1.51 -11.79
CA PRO A 71 4.01 -1.36 -12.66
C PRO A 71 3.88 -0.08 -13.50
N PRO A 72 4.99 0.62 -13.83
CA PRO A 72 4.93 1.70 -14.79
C PRO A 72 4.34 1.16 -16.10
N GLU A 73 3.25 1.77 -16.58
CA GLU A 73 2.73 1.57 -17.94
C GLU A 73 3.90 1.76 -18.91
N LEU A 74 4.41 0.68 -19.49
CA LEU A 74 5.44 0.77 -20.52
C LEU A 74 4.77 1.32 -21.80
N PRO A 75 5.18 2.49 -22.32
CA PRO A 75 4.66 2.97 -23.60
C PRO A 75 5.11 2.02 -24.71
N GLY A 76 4.23 1.12 -25.14
CA GLY A 76 4.60 0.15 -26.19
C GLY A 76 3.66 -1.02 -26.47
N GLN A 77 2.54 -1.17 -25.77
CA GLN A 77 1.53 -2.19 -26.14
C GLN A 77 0.38 -1.57 -26.93
N ILE A 78 0.73 -0.91 -28.04
CA ILE A 78 -0.23 -0.71 -29.13
C ILE A 78 -0.40 -2.09 -29.75
N ALA A 79 -1.58 -2.68 -29.55
CA ALA A 79 -1.96 -3.95 -30.11
C ALA A 79 -1.66 -4.00 -31.61
N LEU A 80 -0.76 -4.90 -32.00
CA LEU A 80 -0.65 -5.38 -33.37
C LEU A 80 -1.67 -6.50 -33.52
N ILE A 81 -2.88 -6.18 -33.95
CA ILE A 81 -3.80 -7.11 -34.61
C ILE A 81 -4.49 -6.37 -35.75
#